data_AF-A0A101WVP4-F1
#
_entry.id   AF-A0A101WVP4-F1
#
_cell.length_a   1.000
_cell.length_b   1.000
_cell.length_c   1.000
_cell.angle_alpha   90.00
_cell.angle_beta   90.00
_cell.angle_gamma   90.00
#
_symmetry.space_group_name_H-M   'P 1'
#
loop_
_entity.id
_entity.type
_entity.pdbx_description
1 polymer ?
#
loop_
_entity_poly.entity_id
_entity_poly.type
_entity_poly.pdbx_seq_one_letter_code
_entity_poly.pdbx_strand_id
1 'polypeptide(L)'
;MSAFTDALAIMIVLLVIALITDAAIIYVTRRLAAKNPNVVKLQRYEAGNPPVGEARYVFPIQYVGFLLVFLGMEPVIVILLILSSAAVVGMPIVIMILVILLIALPSVYVGYKYALKMAYPKEFLRRAGR
;
A
#
# COMPACT_ATOMS: atom_id res chain seq x y z
N MET A 1 -26.35 -22.98 13.83
CA MET A 1 -25.60 -21.72 13.73
C MET A 1 -25.75 -21.18 12.32
N SER A 2 -25.75 -19.86 12.12
CA SER A 2 -25.85 -19.29 10.77
C SER A 2 -24.48 -19.34 10.09
N ALA A 3 -24.42 -19.39 8.76
CA ALA A 3 -23.16 -19.35 8.03
C ALA A 3 -22.30 -18.13 8.40
N PHE A 4 -22.95 -17.02 8.79
CA PHE A 4 -22.29 -15.83 9.30
C PHE A 4 -21.60 -16.05 10.64
N THR A 5 -22.25 -16.71 11.61
CA THR A 5 -21.64 -17.01 12.91
C THR A 5 -20.44 -17.94 12.77
N ASP A 6 -20.51 -18.90 11.83
CA ASP A 6 -19.43 -19.84 11.57
C ASP A 6 -18.22 -19.13 10.92
N ALA A 7 -18.45 -18.28 9.93
CA ALA A 7 -17.40 -17.49 9.29
C ALA A 7 -16.73 -16.52 10.27
N LEU A 8 -17.52 -15.85 11.12
CA LEU A 8 -17.02 -14.95 12.15
C LEU A 8 -16.16 -15.70 13.17
N ALA A 9 -16.60 -16.88 13.62
CA ALA A 9 -15.85 -17.71 14.54
C ALA A 9 -14.50 -18.14 13.94
N ILE A 10 -14.49 -18.61 12.68
CA ILE A 10 -13.27 -19.00 11.97
C ILE A 10 -12.31 -17.81 11.86
N MET A 11 -12.79 -16.64 11.45
CA MET A 11 -11.97 -15.44 11.31
C MET A 11 -11.31 -15.04 12.64
N ILE A 12 -12.06 -15.03 13.74
CA ILE A 12 -11.55 -14.69 15.06
C ILE A 12 -10.48 -15.70 15.49
N VAL A 13 -10.73 -17.00 15.32
CA VAL A 13 -9.78 -18.05 15.67
C VAL A 13 -8.48 -17.89 14.88
N LEU A 14 -8.56 -17.67 13.57
CA LEU A 14 -7.38 -17.47 12.72
C LEU A 14 -6.59 -16.21 13.11
N LEU A 15 -7.29 -15.11 13.40
CA LEU A 15 -6.66 -13.86 13.84
C LEU A 15 -5.92 -14.04 15.17
N VAL A 16 -6.55 -14.72 16.14
CA VAL A 16 -5.94 -15.01 17.43
C VAL A 16 -4.71 -15.91 17.26
N ILE A 17 -4.80 -16.97 16.45
CA ILE A 17 -3.66 -17.85 16.16
C ILE A 17 -2.51 -17.06 15.52
N ALA A 18 -2.80 -16.21 14.53
CA ALA A 18 -1.79 -15.38 13.86
C ALA A 18 -1.07 -14.46 14.86
N LEU A 19 -1.83 -13.72 15.69
CA LEU A 19 -1.26 -12.82 16.69
C LEU A 19 -0.47 -13.56 17.77
N ILE A 20 -0.95 -14.72 18.24
CA ILE A 20 -0.22 -15.54 19.21
C ILE A 20 1.08 -16.04 18.59
N THR A 21 1.06 -16.47 17.33
CA THR A 21 2.24 -16.97 16.62
C THR A 21 3.28 -15.86 16.47
N ASP A 22 2.88 -14.67 16.02
CA ASP A 22 3.77 -13.50 15.92
C ASP A 22 4.37 -13.11 17.27
N ALA A 23 3.53 -13.06 18.32
CA ALA A 23 3.97 -12.76 19.67
C ALA A 23 4.95 -13.81 20.19
N ALA A 24 4.69 -15.10 19.94
CA ALA A 24 5.57 -16.20 20.32
C ALA A 24 6.92 -16.12 19.60
N ILE A 25 6.93 -15.85 18.29
CA ILE A 25 8.17 -15.68 17.51
C ILE A 25 8.99 -14.50 18.03
N ILE A 26 8.34 -13.36 18.29
CA ILE A 26 9.01 -12.17 18.86
C ILE A 26 9.57 -12.50 20.24
N TYR A 27 8.80 -13.21 21.08
CA TYR A 27 9.23 -13.61 22.41
C TYR A 27 10.45 -14.53 22.37
N VAL A 28 10.40 -15.60 21.57
CA VAL A 28 11.49 -16.57 21.40
C VAL A 28 12.73 -15.88 20.84
N THR A 29 12.59 -15.08 19.77
CA THR A 29 13.71 -14.35 19.17
C THR A 29 14.35 -13.39 20.17
N ARG A 30 13.56 -12.66 20.97
CA ARG A 30 14.10 -11.75 21.98
C ARG A 30 14.84 -12.43 23.13
N ARG A 31 14.57 -13.72 23.39
CA ARG A 31 15.18 -14.51 24.47
C ARG A 31 16.38 -15.33 24.00
N LEU A 32 16.33 -15.90 22.80
CA LEU A 32 17.39 -16.75 22.27
C LEU A 32 18.47 -15.96 21.50
N ALA A 33 18.12 -14.83 20.86
CA ALA A 33 19.08 -14.08 20.07
C ALA A 33 20.15 -13.44 20.97
N ALA A 34 21.42 -13.66 20.62
CA ALA A 34 22.55 -12.99 21.26
C ALA A 34 22.47 -11.48 21.02
N LYS A 35 22.38 -10.69 22.08
CA LYS A 35 22.32 -9.23 22.01
C LYS A 35 23.71 -8.65 22.27
N ASN A 36 24.45 -8.38 21.18
CA ASN A 36 25.76 -7.74 21.23
C ASN A 36 25.73 -6.36 20.54
N PRO A 37 25.02 -5.37 21.10
CA PRO A 37 24.99 -4.02 20.54
C PRO A 37 26.37 -3.38 20.66
N ASN A 38 26.81 -2.72 19.59
CA ASN A 38 28.00 -1.87 19.62
C ASN A 38 27.68 -0.57 18.87
N VAL A 39 28.46 0.48 19.10
CA VAL A 39 28.19 1.82 18.55
C VAL A 39 28.06 1.79 17.02
N VAL A 40 28.91 1.01 16.34
CA VAL A 40 28.91 0.89 14.88
C VAL A 40 27.67 0.15 14.35
N LYS A 41 27.27 -0.97 14.97
CA LYS A 41 26.06 -1.73 14.63
C LYS A 41 24.76 -0.97 14.90
N LEU A 42 24.81 0.03 15.76
CA LEU A 42 23.67 0.90 16.05
C LEU A 42 23.62 2.13 15.12
N GLN A 43 24.66 2.39 14.34
CA GLN A 43 24.63 3.45 13.33
C GLN A 43 23.71 3.04 12.17
N ARG A 44 22.96 4.02 11.64
CA ARG A 44 22.04 3.81 10.51
C ARG A 44 22.73 3.43 9.20
N TYR A 45 24.03 3.73 9.08
CA TYR A 45 24.81 3.52 7.87
C TYR A 45 25.96 2.57 8.16
N GLU A 46 25.93 1.41 7.51
CA GLU A 46 26.97 0.38 7.64
C GLU A 46 28.19 0.67 6.75
N ALA A 47 28.08 1.63 5.82
CA ALA A 47 29.12 1.96 4.85
C ALA A 47 30.25 2.87 5.40
N GLY A 48 30.32 3.09 6.72
CA GLY A 48 31.39 3.87 7.37
C GLY A 48 31.39 5.38 7.07
N ASN A 49 30.48 5.86 6.22
CA ASN A 49 30.28 7.28 5.96
C ASN A 49 29.02 7.76 6.69
N PRO A 50 29.14 8.36 7.89
CA PRO A 50 27.97 8.87 8.59
C PRO A 50 27.28 9.93 7.72
N PRO A 51 25.94 9.95 7.65
CA PRO A 51 25.21 10.95 6.90
C PRO A 51 25.46 12.32 7.55
N VAL A 52 26.30 13.12 6.92
CA VAL A 52 26.63 14.47 7.37
C VAL A 52 25.91 15.51 6.52
N GLY A 53 25.35 16.52 7.19
CA GLY A 53 24.62 17.61 6.57
C GLY A 53 23.10 17.42 6.52
N GLU A 54 22.42 18.38 5.91
CA GLU A 54 20.96 18.33 5.72
C GLU A 54 20.57 17.14 4.82
N ALA A 55 19.41 16.54 5.10
CA ALA A 55 18.85 15.47 4.29
C ALA A 55 18.75 15.96 2.84
N ARG A 56 19.64 15.45 1.98
CA ARG A 56 19.96 16.15 0.72
C ARG A 56 18.77 16.29 -0.23
N TYR A 57 17.70 15.50 -0.10
CA TYR A 57 16.53 15.59 -0.99
C TYR A 57 15.26 15.08 -0.33
N VAL A 58 14.14 15.77 -0.54
CA VAL A 58 12.81 15.18 -0.41
C VAL A 58 12.63 14.27 -1.61
N PHE A 59 12.58 12.94 -1.41
CA PHE A 59 12.36 12.01 -2.51
C PHE A 59 11.10 12.42 -3.30
N PRO A 60 11.11 12.32 -4.64
CA PRO A 60 9.92 12.53 -5.43
C PRO A 60 8.82 11.56 -4.96
N ILE A 61 7.75 12.09 -4.36
CA ILE A 61 6.66 11.29 -3.78
C ILE A 61 5.71 10.83 -4.89
N GLN A 62 6.24 10.06 -5.85
CA GLN A 62 5.48 9.44 -6.94
C GLN A 62 4.28 8.63 -6.41
N TYR A 63 4.43 8.08 -5.19
CA TYR A 63 3.41 7.36 -4.45
C TYR A 63 2.12 8.15 -4.22
N VAL A 64 2.15 9.49 -4.22
CA VAL A 64 0.91 10.28 -4.15
C VAL A 64 0.06 10.07 -5.40
N GLY A 65 0.66 10.00 -6.58
CA GLY A 65 -0.06 9.70 -7.82
C GLY A 65 -0.67 8.30 -7.80
N PHE A 66 0.06 7.30 -7.31
CA PHE A 66 -0.48 5.94 -7.13
C PHE A 66 -1.61 5.88 -6.08
N LEU A 67 -1.50 6.65 -5.01
CA LEU A 67 -2.52 6.75 -3.97
C LEU A 67 -3.82 7.36 -4.51
N LEU A 68 -3.73 8.33 -5.43
CA LEU A 68 -4.89 8.86 -6.14
C LEU A 68 -5.56 7.81 -7.05
N VAL A 69 -4.78 6.98 -7.75
CA VAL A 69 -5.34 5.86 -8.52
C VAL A 69 -6.04 4.88 -7.58
N PHE A 70 -5.40 4.50 -6.49
CA PHE A 70 -5.96 3.56 -5.52
C PHE A 70 -7.29 4.06 -4.93
N LEU A 71 -7.30 5.27 -4.35
CA LEU A 71 -8.51 5.85 -3.74
C LEU A 71 -9.62 6.10 -4.77
N GLY A 72 -9.27 6.40 -6.02
CA GLY A 72 -10.26 6.57 -7.09
C GLY A 72 -10.85 5.25 -7.59
N MET A 73 -10.09 4.15 -7.54
CA MET A 73 -10.50 2.83 -8.02
C MET A 73 -11.19 1.99 -6.95
N GLU A 74 -10.80 2.12 -5.69
CA GLU A 74 -11.32 1.31 -4.58
C GLU A 74 -12.85 1.38 -4.47
N PRO A 75 -13.51 2.56 -4.45
CA PRO A 75 -14.97 2.64 -4.38
C PRO A 75 -15.67 1.98 -5.58
N VAL A 76 -15.05 2.04 -6.78
CA VAL A 76 -15.59 1.41 -7.99
C VAL A 76 -15.61 -0.10 -7.82
N ILE A 77 -14.51 -0.68 -7.32
CA ILE A 77 -14.40 -2.12 -7.08
C ILE A 77 -15.38 -2.56 -5.98
N VAL A 78 -15.55 -1.78 -4.90
CA VAL A 78 -16.52 -2.07 -3.85
C VAL A 78 -17.95 -2.09 -4.40
N ILE A 79 -18.33 -1.09 -5.20
CA ILE A 79 -19.65 -1.05 -5.84
C ILE A 79 -19.83 -2.27 -6.75
N LEU A 80 -18.81 -2.65 -7.52
CA LEU A 80 -18.86 -3.84 -8.37
C LEU A 80 -19.04 -5.13 -7.59
N LEU A 81 -18.38 -5.26 -6.45
CA LEU A 81 -18.52 -6.42 -5.57
C LEU A 81 -19.94 -6.52 -5.00
N ILE A 82 -20.53 -5.38 -4.62
CA ILE A 82 -21.92 -5.34 -4.15
C ILE A 82 -22.88 -5.75 -5.28
N LEU A 83 -22.70 -5.17 -6.47
CA LEU A 83 -23.53 -5.46 -7.64
C LEU A 83 -23.35 -6.90 -8.16
N SER A 84 -22.18 -7.53 -7.99
CA SER A 84 -21.97 -8.93 -8.39
C SER A 84 -22.67 -9.92 -7.45
N SER A 85 -22.82 -9.55 -6.17
CA SER A 85 -23.58 -10.35 -5.19
C SER A 85 -25.09 -10.16 -5.31
N ALA A 86 -25.53 -9.01 -5.82
CA ALA A 86 -26.92 -8.74 -6.11
C ALA A 86 -27.29 -9.40 -7.46
N ALA A 87 -28.13 -10.44 -7.45
CA ALA A 87 -28.71 -11.06 -8.65
C ALA A 87 -29.61 -10.11 -9.49
N VAL A 88 -29.46 -8.79 -9.33
CA VAL A 88 -30.46 -7.76 -9.58
C VAL A 88 -30.22 -7.00 -10.87
N VAL A 89 -29.01 -6.99 -11.42
CA VAL A 89 -28.73 -6.13 -12.57
C VAL A 89 -28.97 -6.89 -13.87
N GLY A 90 -30.19 -6.82 -14.41
CA GLY A 90 -30.49 -7.18 -15.80
C GLY A 90 -29.80 -6.28 -16.84
N MET A 91 -28.76 -5.52 -16.47
CA MET A 91 -27.97 -4.75 -17.40
C MET A 91 -27.09 -5.68 -18.22
N PRO A 92 -27.00 -5.45 -19.54
CA PRO A 92 -25.97 -6.06 -20.36
C PRO A 92 -24.58 -5.79 -19.78
N ILE A 93 -23.75 -6.83 -19.71
CA ILE A 93 -22.36 -6.76 -19.20
C ILE A 93 -21.54 -5.65 -19.87
N VAL A 94 -21.84 -5.36 -21.15
CA VAL A 94 -21.21 -4.28 -21.91
C VAL A 94 -21.47 -2.91 -21.26
N ILE A 95 -22.70 -2.65 -20.82
CA ILE A 95 -23.05 -1.37 -20.18
C ILE A 95 -22.33 -1.24 -18.84
N MET A 96 -22.24 -2.32 -18.06
CA MET A 96 -21.47 -2.33 -16.82
C MET A 96 -19.99 -2.02 -17.07
N ILE A 97 -19.36 -2.65 -18.06
CA ILE A 97 -17.96 -2.38 -18.42
C ILE A 97 -17.78 -0.91 -18.82
N LEU A 98 -18.69 -0.34 -19.61
CA LEU A 98 -18.61 1.06 -20.01
C LEU A 98 -18.73 2.03 -18.83
N VAL A 99 -19.63 1.76 -17.88
CA VAL A 99 -19.77 2.57 -16.65
C VAL A 99 -18.51 2.48 -15.79
N ILE A 100 -17.93 1.28 -15.64
CA ILE A 100 -16.67 1.09 -14.92
C ILE A 100 -15.55 1.89 -15.56
N LEU A 101 -15.38 1.78 -16.88
CA LEU A 101 -14.34 2.51 -17.61
C LEU A 101 -14.54 4.02 -17.47
N LEU A 102 -15.77 4.51 -17.56
CA LEU A 102 -16.10 5.92 -17.41
C LEU A 102 -15.68 6.47 -16.03
N ILE A 103 -15.85 5.69 -14.97
CA ILE A 103 -15.49 6.11 -13.60
C ILE A 103 -14.00 5.88 -13.30
N ALA A 104 -13.41 4.79 -13.82
CA ALA A 104 -12.04 4.39 -13.57
C ALA A 104 -11.00 5.23 -14.33
N LEU A 105 -11.25 5.52 -15.61
CA LEU A 105 -10.28 6.17 -16.49
C LEU A 105 -9.84 7.56 -16.00
N PRO A 106 -10.72 8.45 -15.50
CA PRO A 106 -10.30 9.73 -14.93
C PRO A 106 -9.33 9.57 -13.76
N SER A 107 -9.60 8.63 -12.84
CA SER A 107 -8.76 8.36 -11.68
C SER A 107 -7.37 7.86 -12.09
N VAL A 108 -7.31 6.94 -13.06
CA VAL A 108 -6.04 6.44 -13.63
C VAL A 108 -5.28 7.55 -14.34
N TYR A 109 -5.95 8.35 -15.18
CA TYR A 109 -5.33 9.43 -15.94
C TYR A 109 -4.74 10.51 -15.03
N VAL A 110 -5.51 10.97 -14.04
CA VAL A 110 -5.06 11.99 -13.08
C VAL A 110 -3.91 11.43 -12.25
N GLY A 111 -4.07 10.23 -11.68
CA GLY A 111 -3.03 9.63 -10.84
C GLY A 111 -1.72 9.40 -11.59
N TYR A 112 -1.77 8.92 -12.84
CA TYR A 112 -0.58 8.75 -13.69
C TYR A 112 0.10 10.09 -14.00
N LYS A 113 -0.68 11.12 -14.37
CA LYS A 113 -0.13 12.46 -14.65
C LYS A 113 0.55 13.06 -13.43
N TYR A 114 -0.03 12.90 -12.25
CA TYR A 114 0.56 13.37 -10.99
C TYR A 114 1.80 12.56 -10.59
N ALA A 115 1.77 11.23 -10.77
CA ALA A 115 2.93 10.38 -10.54
C ALA A 115 4.12 10.83 -11.40
N LEU A 116 3.92 11.04 -12.71
CA LEU A 116 4.96 11.54 -13.62
C LEU A 116 5.47 12.93 -13.23
N LYS A 117 4.55 13.85 -12.89
CA LYS A 117 4.93 15.21 -12.48
C LYS A 117 5.78 15.21 -11.21
N MET A 118 5.45 14.35 -10.25
CA MET A 118 6.18 14.22 -9.00
C MET A 118 7.47 13.43 -9.17
N ALA A 119 7.52 12.48 -10.11
CA ALA A 119 8.69 11.65 -10.41
C ALA A 119 9.92 12.44 -10.82
N TYR A 120 9.71 13.47 -11.63
CA TYR A 120 10.77 14.29 -12.20
C TYR A 120 10.50 15.76 -11.89
N PRO A 121 10.78 16.22 -10.64
CA PRO A 121 10.63 17.63 -10.30
C PRO A 121 11.51 18.46 -11.24
N LYS A 122 10.97 19.53 -11.83
CA LYS A 122 11.73 20.38 -12.78
C LYS A 122 13.04 20.91 -12.18
N GLU A 123 13.09 21.10 -10.86
CA GLU A 123 14.30 21.49 -10.14
C GLU A 123 15.41 20.43 -10.19
N PHE A 124 15.07 19.15 -10.22
CA PHE A 124 16.02 18.05 -10.39
C PHE A 124 16.64 18.07 -11.79
N LEU A 125 15.80 18.19 -12.83
CA LEU A 125 16.26 18.26 -14.22
C LEU A 125 17.16 19.50 -14.47
N ARG A 126 16.83 20.65 -13.84
CA ARG A 126 17.61 21.88 -13.96
C ARG A 126 19.01 21.77 -13.33
N ARG A 127 19.18 20.94 -12.31
CA ARG A 127 20.48 20.72 -11.64
C ARG A 127 21.31 19.61 -12.31
N ALA A 128 20.67 18.57 -12.85
CA ALA A 128 21.36 17.48 -13.54
C ALA A 128 21.94 17.89 -14.92
N GLY A 129 21.42 18.96 -15.52
CA GLY A 129 21.93 19.56 -16.75
C GLY A 129 23.01 20.65 -16.55
N ARG A 130 23.58 20.78 -15.35
CA ARG A 130 24.70 21.68 -15.04
C ARG A 130 25.90 20.89 -14.55
#